data_AF-A0A7V8F2G7-F1
#
_entry.id   AF-A0A7V8F2G7-F1
#
_cell.length_a   1.000
_cell.length_b   1.000
_cell.length_c   1.000
_cell.angle_alpha   90.00
_cell.angle_beta   90.00
_cell.angle_gamma   90.00
#
_symmetry.space_group_name_H-M   'P 1'
#
loop_
_entity.id
_entity.type
_entity.pdbx_description
1 polymer ?
#
loop_
_entity_poly.entity_id
_entity_poly.type
_entity_poly.pdbx_seq_one_letter_code
_entity_poly.pdbx_strand_id
1 'polypeptide(L)' 'MSGKPAARVSDPTARPIPGHGVNPIVSGSPDVIFDGSPVAREGD' A
#
# COMPACT_ATOMS: atom_id res chain seq x y z
N MET A 1 7.81 -5.27 -13.16
CA MET A 1 7.27 -4.04 -12.54
C MET A 1 6.94 -3.04 -13.64
N SER A 2 5.70 -2.52 -13.69
CA SER A 2 5.18 -1.69 -14.80
C SER A 2 5.65 -0.21 -14.77
N GLY A 3 6.75 0.11 -14.06
CA GLY A 3 7.21 1.49 -13.85
C GLY A 3 6.38 2.33 -12.87
N LYS A 4 5.34 1.76 -12.26
CA LYS A 4 4.57 2.40 -11.18
C LYS A 4 5.32 2.29 -9.85
N PRO A 5 5.17 3.28 -8.93
CA PRO A 5 5.69 3.15 -7.57
C PRO A 5 5.18 1.89 -6.88
N ALA A 6 6.01 1.33 -6.01
CA ALA A 6 5.58 0.24 -5.13
C ALA A 6 4.60 0.78 -4.08
N ALA A 7 3.55 0.01 -3.77
CA ALA A 7 2.62 0.34 -2.70
C ALA A 7 3.29 0.16 -1.33
N ARG A 8 2.92 0.99 -0.35
CA ARG A 8 3.55 1.07 0.97
C ARG A 8 2.51 1.19 2.08
N VAL A 9 2.95 0.96 3.31
CA VAL A 9 2.13 1.23 4.50
C VAL A 9 1.62 2.67 4.47
N SER A 10 0.34 2.85 4.81
CA SER A 10 -0.44 4.09 4.72
C SER A 10 -0.93 4.48 3.33
N ASP A 11 -0.51 3.81 2.25
CA ASP A 11 -1.06 4.09 0.92
C ASP A 11 -2.56 3.75 0.89
N PRO A 12 -3.39 4.60 0.26
CA PRO A 12 -4.83 4.39 0.20
C PRO A 12 -5.19 3.24 -0.74
N THR A 13 -6.04 2.31 -0.28
CA THR A 13 -6.71 1.37 -1.18
C THR A 13 -8.00 1.98 -1.69
N ALA A 14 -8.04 2.24 -3.00
CA ALA A 14 -9.24 2.76 -3.65
C ALA A 14 -10.27 1.64 -3.81
N ARG A 15 -11.46 1.80 -3.22
CA ARG A 15 -12.66 1.09 -3.69
C ARG A 15 -13.38 1.99 -4.71
N PRO A 16 -13.71 1.49 -5.91
CA PRO A 16 -14.28 2.31 -6.98
C PRO A 16 -15.75 2.72 -6.74
N ILE A 17 -16.32 2.39 -5.58
CA ILE A 17 -17.73 2.61 -5.26
C ILE A 17 -17.84 3.87 -4.38
N PRO A 18 -18.54 4.92 -4.82
CA PRO A 18 -18.81 6.09 -4.00
C PRO A 18 -19.47 5.69 -2.67
N GLY A 19 -18.95 6.19 -1.55
CA GLY A 19 -19.51 5.94 -0.21
C GLY A 19 -18.84 4.79 0.58
N HIS A 20 -17.97 3.98 -0.03
CA HIS A 20 -17.07 3.10 0.73
C HIS A 20 -15.76 3.82 1.03
N GLY A 21 -15.42 3.92 2.32
CA GLY A 21 -14.22 4.60 2.79
C GLY A 21 -12.93 4.04 2.21
N VAL A 22 -11.90 4.87 2.23
CA VAL A 22 -10.53 4.48 1.86
C VAL A 22 -9.92 3.74 3.04
N ASN A 23 -9.40 2.53 2.80
CA ASN A 23 -8.67 1.78 3.83
C ASN A 23 -7.16 1.86 3.52
N PRO A 24 -6.32 2.39 4.40
CA PRO A 24 -4.88 2.38 4.18
C PRO A 24 -4.32 0.97 4.31
N ILE A 25 -3.21 0.70 3.65
CA ILE A 25 -2.41 -0.51 3.90
C ILE A 25 -1.80 -0.40 5.30
N VAL A 26 -1.99 -1.41 6.15
CA VAL A 26 -1.55 -1.38 7.56
C VAL A 26 -0.33 -2.24 7.84
N SER A 27 0.08 -3.08 6.89
CA SER A 27 1.22 -3.98 7.04
C SER A 27 2.14 -3.96 5.82
N GLY A 28 3.35 -4.48 5.96
CA GLY A 28 4.37 -4.41 4.94
C GLY A 28 5.57 -5.29 5.26
N SER A 29 6.53 -5.31 4.34
CA SER A 29 7.77 -6.07 4.49
C SER A 29 8.63 -5.54 5.66
N PRO A 30 9.18 -6.41 6.54
CA PRO A 30 10.09 -5.98 7.59
C PRO A 30 11.45 -5.50 7.04
N ASP A 31 11.85 -6.00 5.87
CA ASP A 31 13.21 -5.83 5.35
C ASP A 31 13.27 -4.89 4.13
N VAL A 32 12.13 -4.62 3.48
CA VAL A 32 12.07 -3.81 2.25
C VAL A 32 11.36 -2.50 2.53
N ILE A 33 12.13 -1.42 2.67
CA ILE A 33 11.68 -0.09 3.10
C ILE A 33 12.00 0.95 2.03
N PHE A 34 10.98 1.67 1.53
CA PHE A 34 11.13 2.75 0.55
C PHE A 34 10.65 4.09 1.15
N ASP A 35 11.48 5.13 1.08
CA ASP A 35 11.25 6.44 1.69
C ASP A 35 10.80 6.36 3.17
N GLY A 36 11.41 5.43 3.92
CA GLY A 36 11.10 5.21 5.34
C GLY A 36 9.81 4.43 5.63
N SER A 37 9.08 3.99 4.59
CA SER A 37 7.85 3.21 4.75
C SER A 37 8.03 1.77 4.25
N PRO A 38 7.55 0.75 4.99
CA PRO A 38 7.55 -0.63 4.53
C PRO A 38 6.78 -0.81 3.23
N VAL A 39 7.34 -1.58 2.29
CA VAL A 39 6.70 -1.91 1.02
C VAL A 39 5.66 -3.01 1.25
N ALA A 40 4.47 -2.82 0.71
CA ALA A 40 3.38 -3.79 0.78
C ALA A 40 3.67 -5.01 -0.11
N ARG A 41 3.28 -6.19 0.37
CA ARG A 41 3.34 -7.46 -0.34
C ARG A 41 1.92 -7.97 -0.59
N GLU A 42 1.81 -9.06 -1.32
CA GLU A 42 0.52 -9.73 -1.50
C GLU A 42 0.01 -10.27 -0.15
N GLY A 43 -1.18 -9.82 0.25
CA GLY A 43 -1.83 -10.21 1.51
C GLY A 43 -1.61 -9.24 2.68
N ASP A 44 -0.81 -8.18 2.49
CA ASP A 44 -0.59 -7.11 3.49
C ASP A 44 -1.75 -6.09 3.59
#